data_AF-A0A9E5TRG3-F1
#
_entry.id   AF-A0A9E5TRG3-F1
#
_cell.length_a   1.000
_cell.length_b   1.000
_cell.length_c   1.000
_cell.angle_alpha   90.00
_cell.angle_beta   90.00
_cell.angle_gamma   90.00
#
_symmetry.space_group_name_H-M   'P 1'
#
loop_
_entity.id
_entity.type
_entity.pdbx_description
1 polymer ?
#
loop_
_entity_poly.entity_id
_entity_poly.type
_entity_poly.pdbx_seq_one_letter_code
_entity_poly.pdbx_strand_id
1 'polypeptide(L)'
;MEAPEQIRRQRFTSLFVLAQQARQTFERFPLAILSAIIAALAVHFIIEEFEADGVTQSIWPVIMTAILGIPFFYALRVLAEARGWPRRLHLGITLAGLILLVVYYLALPTPVKGADVVS
;
A
#
# COMPACT_ATOMS: atom_id res chain seq x y z
N MET A 1 -30.34 -28.80 32.31
CA MET A 1 -29.10 -28.01 32.10
C MET A 1 -28.67 -28.26 30.66
N GLU A 2 -29.19 -27.49 29.71
CA GLU A 2 -28.88 -27.63 28.29
C GLU A 2 -28.52 -26.26 27.73
N ALA A 3 -27.21 -25.99 27.55
CA ALA A 3 -26.73 -24.97 26.62
C ALA A 3 -25.21 -25.14 26.41
N PRO A 4 -24.78 -25.76 25.30
CA PRO A 4 -23.48 -25.37 24.72
C PRO A 4 -23.44 -25.20 23.20
N GLU A 5 -24.54 -25.31 22.44
CA GLU A 5 -24.46 -25.23 20.97
C GLU A 5 -24.48 -23.80 20.38
N GLN A 6 -25.03 -22.80 21.08
CA GLN A 6 -25.22 -21.46 20.50
C GLN A 6 -23.93 -20.64 20.32
N ILE A 7 -22.91 -20.88 21.15
CA ILE A 7 -21.64 -20.12 21.11
C ILE A 7 -20.79 -20.50 19.88
N ARG A 8 -20.91 -21.74 19.37
CA ARG A 8 -20.11 -22.22 18.25
C ARG A 8 -20.57 -21.63 16.90
N ARG A 9 -21.87 -21.32 16.73
CA ARG A 9 -22.40 -20.75 15.47
C ARG A 9 -21.99 -19.29 15.25
N GLN A 10 -21.80 -18.48 16.30
CA GLN A 10 -21.44 -17.06 16.15
C GLN A 10 -20.03 -16.85 15.57
N ARG A 11 -19.07 -17.74 15.88
CA ARG A 11 -17.68 -17.65 15.40
C ARG A 11 -17.53 -17.88 13.89
N PHE A 12 -18.41 -18.68 13.28
CA PHE A 12 -18.35 -18.91 11.83
C PHE A 12 -18.97 -17.76 11.04
N THR A 13 -20.04 -17.14 11.55
CA THR A 13 -20.60 -15.93 10.94
C THR A 13 -19.60 -14.78 11.00
N SER A 14 -18.85 -14.62 12.10
CA SER A 14 -17.88 -13.51 12.21
C SER A 14 -16.72 -13.65 11.23
N LEU A 15 -16.17 -14.86 11.02
CA LEU A 15 -15.11 -15.10 10.05
C LEU A 15 -15.59 -14.87 8.61
N PHE A 16 -16.81 -15.30 8.30
CA PHE A 16 -17.39 -15.07 6.98
C PHE A 16 -17.63 -13.58 6.71
N VAL A 17 -18.14 -12.84 7.70
CA VAL A 17 -18.32 -11.39 7.61
C VAL A 17 -16.98 -10.67 7.45
N LEU A 18 -15.94 -11.09 8.19
CA LEU A 18 -14.59 -10.55 8.03
C LEU A 18 -14.04 -10.79 6.63
N ALA A 19 -14.18 -12.01 6.10
CA ALA A 19 -13.71 -12.36 4.77
C ALA A 19 -14.45 -11.58 3.68
N GLN A 20 -15.77 -11.40 3.83
CA GLN A 20 -16.58 -10.60 2.92
C GLN A 20 -16.18 -9.13 2.95
N GLN A 21 -15.96 -8.55 4.14
CA GLN A 21 -15.50 -7.18 4.31
C GLN A 21 -14.08 -6.97 3.77
N ALA A 22 -13.18 -7.93 3.98
CA ALA A 22 -11.83 -7.90 3.45
C ALA A 22 -11.84 -7.91 1.92
N ARG A 23 -12.66 -8.78 1.31
CA ARG A 23 -12.84 -8.82 -0.14
C ARG A 23 -13.41 -7.50 -0.68
N GLN A 24 -14.43 -6.95 -0.04
CA GLN A 24 -15.01 -5.67 -0.45
C GLN A 24 -14.00 -4.52 -0.35
N THR A 25 -13.13 -4.55 0.65
CA THR A 25 -12.04 -3.57 0.81
C THR A 25 -11.00 -3.74 -0.30
N PHE A 26 -10.65 -4.98 -0.64
CA PHE A 26 -9.71 -5.30 -1.70
C PHE A 26 -10.20 -4.83 -3.08
N GLU A 27 -11.47 -5.08 -3.39
CA GLU A 27 -12.11 -4.62 -4.62
C GLU A 27 -12.23 -3.08 -4.69
N ARG A 28 -12.27 -2.40 -3.54
CA ARG A 28 -12.42 -0.94 -3.46
C ARG A 28 -11.09 -0.17 -3.52
N PHE A 29 -10.01 -0.76 -3.00
CA PHE A 29 -8.69 -0.10 -2.92
C PHE A 29 -7.52 -0.97 -3.42
N PRO A 30 -7.59 -1.54 -4.63
CA PRO A 30 -6.57 -2.48 -5.10
C PRO A 30 -5.16 -1.86 -5.18
N LEU A 31 -5.05 -0.61 -5.60
CA LEU A 31 -3.76 0.07 -5.75
C LEU A 31 -3.12 0.47 -4.41
N ALA A 32 -3.93 0.86 -3.42
CA ALA A 32 -3.40 1.15 -2.09
C ALA A 32 -2.83 -0.12 -1.45
N ILE A 33 -3.50 -1.26 -1.65
CA ILE A 33 -3.02 -2.56 -1.17
C ILE A 33 -1.75 -2.99 -1.89
N LEU A 34 -1.68 -2.84 -3.21
CA LEU A 34 -0.45 -3.09 -3.97
C LEU A 34 0.71 -2.21 -3.48
N SER A 35 0.43 -0.92 -3.20
CA SER A 35 1.43 0.01 -2.63
C SER A 35 1.92 -0.48 -1.26
N ALA A 36 1.00 -0.94 -0.40
CA ALA A 36 1.35 -1.49 0.91
C ALA A 36 2.18 -2.79 0.82
N ILE A 37 1.85 -3.67 -0.13
CA ILE A 37 2.64 -4.89 -0.39
C ILE A 37 4.04 -4.53 -0.85
N ILE A 38 4.19 -3.60 -1.80
CA ILE A 38 5.48 -3.13 -2.30
C ILE A 38 6.28 -2.50 -1.15
N ALA A 39 5.66 -1.66 -0.32
CA ALA A 39 6.31 -1.06 0.85
C ALA A 39 6.79 -2.14 1.83
N ALA A 40 5.96 -3.12 2.16
CA ALA A 40 6.30 -4.20 3.08
C ALA A 40 7.46 -5.05 2.55
N LEU A 41 7.43 -5.42 1.27
CA LEU A 41 8.54 -6.15 0.63
C LEU A 41 9.82 -5.31 0.62
N ALA A 42 9.75 -4.03 0.25
CA ALA A 42 10.91 -3.14 0.21
C ALA A 42 11.55 -2.97 1.60
N VAL A 43 10.74 -2.85 2.66
CA VAL A 43 11.23 -2.81 4.04
C VAL A 43 11.86 -4.14 4.45
N HIS A 44 11.25 -5.27 4.10
CA HIS A 44 11.80 -6.59 4.41
C HIS A 44 13.15 -6.82 3.73
N PHE A 45 13.29 -6.46 2.45
CA PHE A 45 14.56 -6.49 1.74
C PHE A 45 15.63 -5.62 2.40
N ILE A 46 15.27 -4.43 2.89
CA ILE A 46 16.22 -3.60 3.65
C ILE A 46 16.71 -4.33 4.90
N ILE A 47 15.82 -4.98 5.66
CA ILE A 47 16.20 -5.66 6.91
C ILE A 47 17.17 -6.81 6.62
N GLU A 48 16.91 -7.60 5.57
CA GLU A 48 17.80 -8.71 5.18
C GLU A 48 19.14 -8.23 4.61
N GLU A 49 19.14 -7.21 3.74
CA GLU A 49 20.35 -6.68 3.10
C GLU A 49 21.23 -5.89 4.08
N PHE A 50 20.64 -5.26 5.10
CA PHE A 50 21.38 -4.54 6.14
C PHE A 50 22.28 -5.48 6.98
N GLU A 51 21.91 -6.76 7.09
CA GLU A 51 22.75 -7.78 7.73
C GLU A 51 23.85 -8.32 6.79
N ALA A 52 23.69 -8.20 5.47
CA ALA A 52 24.54 -8.86 4.49
C ALA A 52 25.71 -8.00 3.98
N ASP A 53 25.50 -6.71 3.67
CA ASP A 53 26.53 -5.73 3.31
C ASP A 53 25.82 -4.39 3.06
N GLY A 54 26.25 -3.29 3.70
CA GLY A 54 25.55 -1.98 3.81
C GLY A 54 25.23 -1.18 2.52
N VAL A 55 24.72 -1.82 1.48
CA VAL A 55 24.31 -1.26 0.18
C VAL A 55 22.81 -0.92 0.20
N THR A 56 22.35 -0.21 1.23
CA THR A 56 20.90 0.05 1.44
C THR A 56 20.36 1.26 0.66
N GLN A 57 21.21 1.98 -0.08
CA GLN A 57 20.84 3.29 -0.66
C GLN A 57 19.94 3.22 -1.90
N SER A 58 19.82 2.06 -2.56
CA SER A 58 19.04 1.93 -3.81
C SER A 58 17.53 1.76 -3.60
N ILE A 59 17.10 1.20 -2.46
CA ILE A 59 15.69 0.85 -2.21
C ILE A 59 14.91 2.02 -1.57
N TRP A 60 15.60 3.03 -1.04
CA TRP A 60 14.97 4.16 -0.35
C TRP A 60 13.89 4.91 -1.16
N PRO A 61 14.10 5.23 -2.45
CA PRO A 61 13.07 5.91 -3.25
C PRO A 61 11.80 5.06 -3.45
N VAL A 62 11.95 3.73 -3.49
CA VAL A 62 10.83 2.79 -3.62
C VAL A 62 9.94 2.84 -2.37
N ILE A 63 10.54 2.83 -1.19
CA ILE A 63 9.81 2.90 0.09
C ILE A 63 9.06 4.23 0.21
N MET A 64 9.72 5.35 -0.07
CA MET A 64 9.10 6.67 -0.02
C MET A 64 7.91 6.76 -0.98
N THR A 65 8.07 6.24 -2.20
CA THR A 65 7.01 6.21 -3.21
C THR A 65 5.85 5.31 -2.77
N ALA A 66 6.14 4.14 -2.22
CA ALA A 66 5.13 3.18 -1.79
C ALA A 66 4.34 3.67 -0.55
N ILE A 67 5.03 4.25 0.43
CA ILE A 67 4.38 4.87 1.62
C ILE A 67 3.49 6.03 1.19
N LEU A 68 3.91 6.85 0.22
CA LEU A 68 3.10 7.95 -0.30
C LEU A 68 1.92 7.45 -1.15
N GLY A 69 2.10 6.33 -1.86
CA GLY A 69 1.06 5.71 -2.68
C GLY A 69 -0.18 5.33 -1.88
N ILE A 70 -0.01 4.85 -0.64
CA ILE A 70 -1.11 4.42 0.24
C ILE A 70 -2.12 5.57 0.51
N PRO A 71 -1.75 6.69 1.16
CA PRO A 71 -2.67 7.79 1.44
C PRO A 71 -3.12 8.48 0.14
N PHE A 72 -2.29 8.50 -0.90
CA PHE A 72 -2.63 9.14 -2.17
C PHE A 72 -3.76 8.41 -2.91
N PHE A 73 -3.64 7.09 -3.12
CA PHE A 73 -4.70 6.31 -3.74
C PHE A 73 -5.96 6.23 -2.87
N TYR A 74 -5.80 6.21 -1.55
CA TYR A 74 -6.92 6.31 -0.63
C TYR A 74 -7.69 7.64 -0.80
N ALA A 75 -6.99 8.77 -0.76
CA ALA A 75 -7.58 10.09 -0.92
C ALA A 75 -8.27 10.26 -2.29
N LEU A 76 -7.65 9.78 -3.37
CA LEU A 76 -8.24 9.79 -4.71
C LEU A 76 -9.55 9.00 -4.77
N ARG A 77 -9.59 7.83 -4.12
CA ARG A 77 -10.79 7.00 -4.08
C ARG A 77 -11.90 7.65 -3.26
N VAL A 78 -11.59 8.18 -2.07
CA VAL A 78 -12.54 8.91 -1.22
C VAL A 78 -13.08 10.15 -1.92
N LEU A 79 -12.23 10.90 -2.62
CA LEU A 79 -12.63 12.07 -3.39
C LEU A 79 -13.58 11.70 -4.54
N ALA A 80 -13.27 10.63 -5.28
CA ALA A 80 -14.12 10.15 -6.37
C ALA A 80 -15.50 9.71 -5.87
N GLU A 81 -15.56 9.07 -4.70
CA GLU A 81 -16.81 8.66 -4.07
C GLU A 81 -17.60 9.86 -3.55
N ALA A 82 -16.94 10.82 -2.87
CA ALA A 82 -17.57 12.03 -2.36
C ALA A 82 -18.16 12.91 -3.47
N ARG A 83 -17.54 12.93 -4.66
CA ARG A 83 -18.01 13.66 -5.85
C ARG A 83 -19.00 12.87 -6.72
N GLY A 84 -19.29 11.60 -6.40
CA GLY A 84 -20.16 10.74 -7.21
C GLY A 84 -19.64 10.51 -8.64
N TRP A 85 -18.32 10.47 -8.82
CA TRP A 85 -17.74 10.42 -10.16
C TRP A 85 -18.04 9.12 -10.90
N PRO A 86 -18.31 9.19 -12.22
CA PRO A 86 -18.53 8.01 -13.04
C PRO A 86 -17.25 7.17 -13.12
N ARG A 87 -17.41 5.84 -13.25
CA ARG A 87 -16.31 4.86 -13.23
C ARG A 87 -15.17 5.20 -14.20
N ARG A 88 -15.47 5.80 -15.36
CA ARG A 88 -14.48 6.23 -16.37
C ARG A 88 -13.57 7.35 -15.85
N LEU A 89 -14.15 8.34 -15.18
CA LEU A 89 -13.38 9.46 -14.62
C LEU A 89 -12.53 9.00 -13.44
N HIS A 90 -13.08 8.11 -12.61
CA HIS A 90 -12.30 7.48 -11.54
C HIS A 90 -11.09 6.71 -12.09
N LEU A 91 -11.27 5.93 -13.16
CA LEU A 91 -10.17 5.21 -13.80
C LEU A 91 -9.11 6.17 -14.35
N GLY A 92 -9.54 7.24 -15.04
CA GLY A 92 -8.62 8.24 -15.59
C GLY A 92 -7.78 8.95 -14.53
N ILE A 93 -8.40 9.36 -13.41
CA ILE A 93 -7.70 10.03 -12.31
C ILE A 93 -6.81 9.06 -11.54
N THR A 94 -7.23 7.82 -11.40
CA THR A 94 -6.40 6.76 -10.82
C THR A 94 -5.16 6.51 -11.67
N LEU A 95 -5.30 6.45 -12.99
CA LEU A 95 -4.18 6.33 -13.93
C LEU A 95 -3.26 7.55 -13.87
N ALA A 96 -3.83 8.75 -13.88
CA ALA A 96 -3.07 9.99 -13.76
C ALA A 96 -2.30 10.04 -12.44
N GLY A 97 -2.93 9.58 -11.35
CA GLY A 97 -2.29 9.44 -10.05
C GLY A 97 -1.15 8.44 -10.05
N LEU A 98 -1.32 7.29 -10.71
CA LEU A 98 -0.24 6.30 -10.87
C LEU A 98 0.94 6.89 -11.65
N ILE A 99 0.68 7.59 -12.76
CA ILE A 99 1.72 8.27 -13.55
C ILE A 99 2.44 9.30 -12.69
N LEU A 100 1.70 10.09 -11.91
CA LEU A 100 2.28 11.07 -11.00
C LEU A 100 3.21 10.42 -9.97
N LEU A 101 2.82 9.26 -9.44
CA LEU A 101 3.64 8.51 -8.48
C LEU A 101 4.92 7.95 -9.13
N VAL A 102 4.85 7.50 -10.38
CA VAL A 102 6.02 7.08 -11.16
C VAL A 102 6.95 8.26 -11.45
N VAL A 103 6.39 9.41 -11.84
CA VAL A 103 7.16 10.64 -12.04
C VAL A 103 7.82 11.08 -10.73
N TYR A 104 7.12 10.99 -9.61
CA TYR A 104 7.66 11.25 -8.28
C TYR A 104 8.86 10.34 -7.97
N TYR A 105 8.74 9.04 -8.22
CA TYR A 105 9.85 8.09 -8.07
C TYR A 105 11.07 8.47 -8.94
N LEU A 106 10.87 8.86 -10.20
CA LEU A 106 11.96 9.29 -11.09
C LEU A 106 12.55 10.66 -10.72
N ALA A 107 11.75 11.53 -10.10
CA ALA A 107 12.19 12.83 -9.63
C ALA A 107 12.95 12.76 -8.30
N LEU A 108 12.82 11.65 -7.55
CA LEU A 108 13.60 11.46 -6.33
C LEU A 108 15.09 11.31 -6.70
N PRO A 109 15.96 12.19 -6.19
CA PRO A 109 17.38 12.00 -6.38
C PRO A 109 17.78 10.70 -5.69
N THR A 110 18.34 9.76 -6.45
CA THR A 110 18.99 8.60 -5.86
C THR A 110 20.17 9.12 -5.04
N PRO A 111 20.29 8.78 -3.75
CA PRO A 111 21.47 9.17 -2.98
C PRO A 111 22.71 8.61 -3.69
N VAL A 112 23.56 9.52 -4.16
CA VAL A 112 24.81 9.21 -4.83
C VAL A 112 25.76 8.65 -3.77
N LYS A 113 26.25 7.43 -3.99
CA LYS A 113 27.31 6.84 -3.16
C LYS A 113 28.51 7.81 -3.06
N GLY A 114 28.80 8.31 -1.84
CA GLY A 114 30.16 8.77 -1.49
C GLY A 114 30.43 10.28 -1.37
N ALA A 115 29.52 11.09 -0.84
CA ALA A 115 29.88 12.37 -0.22
C ALA A 115 29.21 12.35 1.18
N ASP A 116 29.85 12.00 2.29
CA ASP A 116 31.17 12.43 2.75
C ASP A 116 31.88 11.32 3.54
N VAL A 117 33.06 10.91 3.07
CA VAL A 117 34.12 10.43 3.96
C VAL A 117 34.77 11.68 4.54
N VAL A 118 34.75 11.81 5.88
CA VAL A 118 35.54 12.78 6.66
C VAL A 118 35.19 14.26 6.45
N SER A 119 34.60 14.87 7.49
CA SER A 119 34.89 16.24 7.90
C SER A 119 34.86 16.32 9.42
#